data_AF-A0A5Q4DPE1-F1
#
_entry.id   AF-A0A5Q4DPE1-F1
#
_cell.length_a   1.000
_cell.length_b   1.000
_cell.length_c   1.000
_cell.angle_alpha   90.00
_cell.angle_beta   90.00
_cell.angle_gamma   90.00
#
_symmetry.space_group_name_H-M   'P 1'
#
loop_
_entity.id
_entity.type
_entity.pdbx_description
1 polymer ?
#
loop_
_entity_poly.entity_id
_entity_poly.type
_entity_poly.pdbx_seq_one_letter_code
_entity_poly.pdbx_strand_id
1 'polypeptide(L)'
;PTRTFFKITMPLILPGVISGALFAFITSFDEIVVVLFVAGVEQRTIPREMWSGIREDISPTILAVATILVLISIALLTVVELLRRRGERMRGLSPQ
;
A
#
# COMPACT_ATOMS: atom_id res chain seq x y z
N PRO A 1 -9.00 -2.29 -28.38
CA PRO A 1 -8.23 -1.50 -27.38
C PRO A 1 -8.32 -2.05 -25.95
N THR A 2 -9.54 -2.20 -25.38
CA THR A 2 -9.75 -2.70 -24.00
C THR A 2 -9.22 -4.11 -23.79
N ARG A 3 -9.50 -5.03 -24.73
CA ARG A 3 -9.04 -6.42 -24.65
C ARG A 3 -7.51 -6.54 -24.63
N THR A 4 -6.81 -5.73 -25.41
CA THR A 4 -5.34 -5.69 -25.49
C THR A 4 -4.74 -5.10 -24.20
N PHE A 5 -5.34 -4.03 -23.67
CA PHE A 5 -4.91 -3.43 -22.40
C PHE A 5 -4.99 -4.44 -21.25
N PHE A 6 -6.16 -5.05 -21.02
CA PHE A 6 -6.33 -5.96 -19.87
C PHE A 6 -5.58 -7.28 -20.00
N LYS A 7 -5.36 -7.81 -21.22
CA LYS A 7 -4.65 -9.10 -21.41
C LYS A 7 -3.14 -8.98 -21.59
N ILE A 8 -2.65 -7.86 -22.11
CA ILE A 8 -1.23 -7.71 -22.48
C ILE A 8 -0.57 -6.61 -21.66
N THR A 9 -1.05 -5.36 -21.81
CA THR A 9 -0.42 -4.20 -21.16
C THR A 9 -0.52 -4.25 -19.64
N MET A 10 -1.70 -4.54 -19.10
CA MET A 10 -1.99 -4.54 -17.67
C MET A 10 -1.12 -5.56 -16.93
N PRO A 11 -1.02 -6.85 -17.31
CA PRO A 11 -0.12 -7.81 -16.65
C PRO A 11 1.36 -7.41 -16.73
N LEU A 12 1.78 -6.75 -17.81
CA LEU A 12 3.17 -6.29 -18.00
C LEU A 12 3.52 -5.12 -17.07
N ILE A 13 2.61 -4.18 -16.87
CA ILE A 13 2.83 -3.01 -16.00
C ILE A 13 2.41 -3.26 -14.54
N LEU A 14 1.65 -4.34 -14.27
CA LEU A 14 1.09 -4.64 -12.95
C LEU A 14 2.14 -4.65 -11.82
N PRO A 15 3.35 -5.21 -11.99
CA PRO A 15 4.38 -5.15 -10.94
C PRO A 15 4.77 -3.71 -10.60
N GLY A 16 4.94 -2.85 -11.61
CA GLY A 16 5.27 -1.43 -11.42
C GLY A 16 4.13 -0.63 -10.82
N VAL A 17 2.88 -0.91 -11.24
CA VAL A 17 1.67 -0.29 -10.66
C VAL A 17 1.53 -0.66 -9.17
N ILE A 18 1.80 -1.91 -8.80
CA ILE A 18 1.74 -2.34 -7.40
C ILE A 18 2.83 -1.64 -6.56
N SER A 19 4.06 -1.51 -7.08
CA SER A 19 5.09 -0.72 -6.42
C SER A 19 4.68 0.74 -6.22
N GLY A 20 4.12 1.39 -7.25
CA GLY A 20 3.61 2.76 -7.14
C GLY A 20 2.46 2.90 -6.14
N ALA A 21 1.55 1.93 -6.10
CA ALA A 21 0.45 1.90 -5.14
C ALA A 21 0.95 1.77 -3.70
N LEU A 22 1.99 0.97 -3.45
CA LEU A 22 2.61 0.84 -2.12
C LEU A 22 3.20 2.17 -1.66
N PHE A 23 3.99 2.83 -2.51
CA PHE A 23 4.58 4.13 -2.19
C PHE A 23 3.50 5.19 -1.91
N ALA A 24 2.49 5.29 -2.77
CA ALA A 24 1.38 6.22 -2.57
C ALA A 24 0.61 5.95 -1.27
N PHE A 25 0.39 4.67 -0.94
CA PHE A 25 -0.27 4.27 0.29
C PHE A 25 0.54 4.69 1.53
N ILE A 26 1.84 4.39 1.58
CA ILE A 26 2.72 4.77 2.70
C ILE A 26 2.74 6.30 2.86
N THR A 27 2.91 7.04 1.78
CA THR A 27 2.93 8.52 1.80
C THR A 27 1.62 9.10 2.33
N SER A 28 0.47 8.47 2.07
CA SER A 28 -0.83 8.97 2.58
C SER A 28 -0.96 8.98 4.10
N PHE A 29 -0.23 8.10 4.81
CA PHE A 29 -0.22 8.10 6.28
C PHE A 29 0.83 9.05 6.87
N ASP A 30 1.80 9.49 6.07
CA ASP A 30 2.83 10.46 6.47
C ASP A 30 2.29 11.90 6.51
N GLU A 31 1.15 12.17 5.86
CA GLU A 31 0.51 13.48 5.82
C GLU A 31 -0.23 13.88 7.12
N ILE A 32 0.05 13.26 8.27
CA ILE A 32 -0.54 13.61 9.59
C ILE A 32 -0.49 15.13 9.84
N VAL A 33 0.64 15.77 9.48
CA VAL A 33 0.83 17.22 9.64
C VAL A 33 -0.21 17.99 8.83
N VAL A 34 -0.39 17.66 7.56
CA VAL A 34 -1.37 18.32 6.67
C VAL A 34 -2.78 18.11 7.20
N VAL A 35 -3.11 16.89 7.62
CA VAL A 35 -4.42 16.55 8.18
C VAL A 35 -4.71 17.34 9.45
N LEU A 36 -3.73 17.53 10.35
CA LEU A 36 -3.94 18.32 11.57
C LEU A 36 -4.19 19.81 11.30
N PHE A 37 -3.68 20.36 10.19
CA PHE A 37 -3.85 21.77 9.82
C PHE A 37 -5.05 22.02 8.89
N VAL A 38 -5.43 21.05 8.07
CA VAL A 38 -6.51 21.18 7.07
C VAL A 38 -7.82 20.54 7.53
N ALA A 39 -7.79 19.49 8.36
CA ALA A 39 -9.00 18.83 8.81
C ALA A 39 -9.73 19.65 9.88
N GLY A 40 -11.00 19.99 9.61
CA GLY A 40 -11.89 20.63 10.58
C GLY A 40 -12.12 19.78 11.83
N VAL A 41 -12.55 20.40 12.93
CA VAL A 41 -12.64 19.80 14.27
C VAL A 41 -13.47 18.50 14.31
N GLU A 42 -14.39 18.30 13.37
CA GLU A 42 -15.26 17.11 13.28
C GLU A 42 -14.70 15.93 12.46
N GLN A 43 -13.62 16.13 11.68
CA GLN A 43 -13.09 15.08 10.81
C GLN A 43 -12.13 14.16 11.57
N ARG A 44 -12.62 12.98 11.96
CA ARG A 44 -11.84 11.90 12.59
C ARG A 44 -11.19 11.03 11.51
N THR A 45 -9.93 11.32 11.20
CA THR A 45 -9.09 10.48 10.35
C THR A 45 -8.22 9.56 11.22
N ILE A 46 -7.88 8.37 10.70
CA ILE A 46 -6.95 7.43 11.35
C ILE A 46 -5.69 8.13 11.91
N PRO A 47 -4.97 8.96 11.13
CA PRO A 47 -3.80 9.69 11.62
C PRO A 47 -4.07 10.66 12.79
N ARG A 48 -5.23 11.33 12.80
CA ARG A 48 -5.60 12.27 13.88
C ARG A 48 -5.96 11.54 15.17
N GLU A 49 -6.66 10.42 15.09
CA GLU A 49 -6.99 9.58 16.25
C GLU A 49 -5.73 8.93 16.85
N MET A 50 -4.77 8.51 16.02
CA MET A 50 -3.45 8.09 16.48
C MET A 50 -2.74 9.19 17.30
N TRP A 51 -2.81 10.45 16.86
CA TRP A 51 -2.23 11.59 17.58
C TRP A 51 -2.99 11.97 18.85
N SER A 52 -4.32 11.91 18.82
CA SER A 52 -5.17 12.18 19.99
C SER A 52 -4.95 11.13 21.08
N GLY A 53 -4.80 9.86 20.69
CA GLY A 53 -4.55 8.74 21.60
C GLY A 53 -3.33 8.97 22.48
N ILE A 54 -2.23 9.51 21.96
CA ILE A 54 -0.98 9.78 22.72
C ILE A 54 -1.22 10.68 23.94
N ARG A 55 -2.24 11.56 23.91
CA ARG A 55 -2.51 12.54 24.97
C ARG A 55 -3.39 12.01 26.11
N GLU A 56 -4.19 10.97 25.90
CA GLU A 56 -5.18 10.50 26.88
C GLU A 56 -4.87 9.14 27.52
N ASP A 57 -4.08 8.28 26.87
CA ASP A 57 -3.51 7.04 27.44
C ASP A 57 -2.49 6.49 26.44
N ILE A 58 -1.52 5.64 26.81
CA ILE A 58 -0.67 4.98 25.80
C ILE A 58 -1.54 4.01 24.98
N SER A 59 -2.21 4.56 23.97
CA SER A 59 -3.20 3.87 23.16
C SER A 59 -2.48 2.97 22.16
N PRO A 60 -2.73 1.63 22.17
CA PRO A 60 -2.08 0.69 21.26
C PRO A 60 -2.50 0.89 19.80
N THR A 61 -3.34 1.88 19.48
CA THR A 61 -3.79 2.22 18.12
C THR A 61 -2.63 2.46 17.17
N ILE A 62 -1.55 3.11 17.62
CA ILE A 62 -0.38 3.35 16.75
C ILE A 62 0.30 2.04 16.38
N LEU A 63 0.46 1.14 17.36
CA LEU A 63 1.04 -0.19 17.15
C LEU A 63 0.14 -1.05 16.25
N ALA A 64 -1.18 -0.98 16.42
CA ALA A 64 -2.12 -1.68 15.56
C ALA A 64 -2.02 -1.22 14.11
N VAL A 65 -1.98 0.10 13.86
CA VAL A 65 -1.83 0.66 12.52
C VAL A 65 -0.47 0.27 11.92
N ALA A 66 0.62 0.38 12.68
CA ALA A 66 1.94 -0.04 12.22
C ALA A 66 1.96 -1.53 11.79
N THR A 67 1.32 -2.41 12.57
CA THR A 67 1.21 -3.84 12.25
C THR A 67 0.40 -4.08 10.98
N ILE A 68 -0.71 -3.35 10.79
CA ILE A 68 -1.52 -3.41 9.56
C ILE A 68 -0.72 -2.95 8.34
N LEU A 69 0.02 -1.85 8.45
CA LEU A 69 0.87 -1.34 7.36
C LEU A 69 1.96 -2.36 6.97
N VAL A 70 2.55 -3.03 7.95
CA VAL A 70 3.51 -4.12 7.72
C VAL A 70 2.84 -5.29 6.99
N LEU A 71 1.65 -5.73 7.44
CA LEU A 71 0.92 -6.81 6.78
C LEU A 71 0.54 -6.47 5.33
N ILE A 72 0.10 -5.25 5.06
CA ILE A 72 -0.21 -4.76 3.71
C ILE A 72 1.05 -4.78 2.84
N SER A 73 2.18 -4.32 3.38
CA SER A 73 3.47 -4.35 2.67
C SER A 73 3.89 -5.77 2.31
N ILE A 74 3.78 -6.72 3.25
CA ILE A 74 4.07 -8.14 3.00
C ILE A 74 3.12 -8.73 1.96
N ALA A 75 1.82 -8.43 2.05
CA ALA A 75 0.82 -8.92 1.12
C ALA A 75 1.11 -8.42 -0.31
N LEU A 76 1.43 -7.12 -0.47
CA LEU A 76 1.76 -6.55 -1.77
C LEU A 76 3.05 -7.15 -2.34
N LEU A 77 4.11 -7.29 -1.55
CA LEU A 77 5.35 -7.95 -1.97
C LEU A 77 5.10 -9.41 -2.41
N THR A 78 4.24 -10.13 -1.67
CA THR A 78 3.84 -11.49 -2.01
C THR A 78 3.09 -11.55 -3.34
N VAL A 79 2.16 -10.61 -3.58
CA VAL A 79 1.45 -10.49 -4.87
C VAL A 79 2.43 -10.19 -6.00
N VAL A 80 3.38 -9.27 -5.80
CA VAL A 80 4.42 -8.96 -6.80
C VAL A 80 5.24 -10.20 -7.12
N GLU A 81 5.71 -10.94 -6.12
CA GLU A 81 6.50 -12.16 -6.32
C GLU A 81 5.68 -13.26 -7.03
N LEU A 82 4.41 -13.44 -6.68
CA LEU A 82 3.51 -14.38 -7.36
C LEU A 82 3.29 -13.99 -8.84
N LEU A 83 3.13 -12.70 -9.12
CA LEU A 83 3.00 -12.19 -10.48
C LEU A 83 4.31 -12.30 -11.26
N ARG A 84 5.45 -12.05 -10.61
CA ARG A 84 6.79 -12.23 -11.17
C ARG A 84 7.02 -13.69 -11.56
N ARG A 85 6.73 -14.63 -10.66
CA ARG A 85 6.78 -16.09 -10.92
C ARG A 85 5.86 -16.50 -12.07
N ARG A 86 4.65 -15.92 -12.17
CA ARG A 86 3.75 -16.14 -13.32
C ARG A 86 4.35 -15.59 -14.62
N GLY A 87 4.97 -14.41 -14.58
CA GLY A 87 5.65 -13.81 -15.72
C GLY A 87 6.85 -14.62 -16.20
N GLU A 88 7.68 -15.12 -15.28
CA GLU A 88 8.83 -15.99 -15.58
C GLU A 88 8.36 -17.32 -16.21
N ARG A 89 7.29 -17.91 -15.70
CA ARG A 89 6.69 -19.13 -16.27
C ARG A 89 6.15 -18.91 -17.68
N MET A 90 5.65 -17.71 -18.00
CA MET A 90 5.21 -17.34 -19.36
C MET A 90 6.36 -16.96 -20.29
N ARG A 91 7.52 -16.54 -19.75
CA ARG A 91 8.71 -16.16 -20.52
C ARG A 91 9.57 -17.34 -20.96
N GLY A 92 9.30 -18.56 -20.50
CA GLY A 92 9.95 -19.76 -21.02
C GLY A 92 11.48 -19.74 -20.88
N LEU A 93 12.01 -19.07 -19.86
CA LEU A 93 13.43 -19.18 -19.51
C LEU A 93 13.62 -20.53 -18.84
N SER A 94 13.74 -21.58 -19.65
CA SER A 94 14.41 -22.81 -19.26
C SER A 94 15.81 -22.43 -18.80
N PRO A 95 16.18 -22.70 -17.53
CA PRO A 95 17.58 -22.70 -17.16
C PRO A 95 18.24 -23.81 -17.98
N GLN A 96 19.24 -23.44 -18.79
CA GLN A 96 20.32 -24.38 -19.10
C GLN A 96 21.31 -24.35 -17.95
#